data_AF-A0AAV9HG42-F1
#
_entry.id   AF-A0AAV9HG42-F1
#
_cell.length_a   1.000
_cell.length_b   1.000
_cell.length_c   1.000
_cell.angle_alpha   90.00
_cell.angle_beta   90.00
_cell.angle_gamma   90.00
#
_symmetry.space_group_name_H-M   'P 1'
#
loop_
_entity.id
_entity.type
_entity.pdbx_description
1 polymer ?
#
loop_
_entity_poly.entity_id
_entity_poly.type
_entity_poly.pdbx_seq_one_letter_code
_entity_poly.pdbx_strand_id
1 'polypeptide(L)'
;METLKEHGDSQPMLVKAGPFLHFTAVTDPTHIQTVFRSSKHLSSKPGTLFSLRNLLSSPAHVIPHYDADDSGMAATPRKGSNTEQKDRIHYLQASAVQKLLSGQHLVALSEKFVSVLDRNLASAVSSSEWVEHPDLYAFLQSTVSRSAIESLMGSAILDRHPDLLSQFWEFDYSVPLFLRCLPKWLIPSAYRARSKLLKTVKSWHAHAHENSDCSRTGPQDPEWEPYFGSKLLRRRQEYAIETGWMDADARASEDMGLMFASNGNLLPAVFWFVYEALKDSVLRDSLLREVEPCMDGEGKEKVDIMKLATQPLLQSVYAETLRLRVAIAVTRVSEQNDFNLGGYRVPKGQPVVVFTRPAGLNEDAWRKAGRGGCVKKSLEEFWAERFLVDSRKEEEGQEKRKEFSMEGLAGCWLPYGGGQRMCPGRHFAKNEMIGAFALLFTRYELELLPGGQEPKPDLRWFPIGGLPPVGKVPFRIRKRST
;
A
#
# COMPACT_ATOMS: atom_id res chain seq x y z
N MET A 1 -23.32 0.15 -1.34
CA MET A 1 -23.88 1.31 -2.08
C MET A 1 -25.39 1.34 -1.98
N GLU A 2 -26.10 0.23 -2.16
CA GLU A 2 -27.57 0.17 -1.99
C GLU A 2 -28.04 0.65 -0.61
N THR A 3 -27.41 0.18 0.48
CA THR A 3 -27.70 0.67 1.85
C THR A 3 -27.57 2.18 2.00
N LEU A 4 -26.59 2.81 1.32
CA LEU A 4 -26.42 4.27 1.36
C LEU A 4 -27.48 5.00 0.54
N LYS A 5 -27.97 4.38 -0.54
CA LYS A 5 -29.10 4.93 -1.32
C LYS A 5 -30.40 4.89 -0.52
N GLU A 6 -30.59 3.85 0.30
CA GLU A 6 -31.80 3.66 1.10
C GLU A 6 -31.83 4.53 2.36
N HIS A 7 -30.71 4.61 3.09
CA HIS A 7 -30.66 5.26 4.41
C HIS A 7 -29.91 6.60 4.42
N GLY A 8 -29.35 7.03 3.29
CA GLY A 8 -28.47 8.19 3.21
C GLY A 8 -27.07 7.90 3.75
N ASP A 9 -26.21 8.93 3.72
CA ASP A 9 -24.79 8.84 4.08
C ASP A 9 -24.38 9.77 5.23
N SER A 10 -25.32 10.57 5.75
CA SER A 10 -25.07 11.64 6.73
C SER A 10 -24.97 11.13 8.18
N GLN A 11 -25.60 10.00 8.50
CA GLN A 11 -25.64 9.44 9.85
C GLN A 11 -24.77 8.18 9.97
N PRO A 12 -24.10 7.94 11.11
CA PRO A 12 -23.46 6.66 11.38
C PRO A 12 -24.50 5.53 11.45
N MET A 13 -24.22 4.40 10.80
CA MET A 13 -25.14 3.26 10.75
C MET A 13 -24.61 2.09 11.56
N LEU A 14 -25.42 1.53 12.46
CA LEU A 14 -25.10 0.26 13.10
C LEU A 14 -25.38 -0.88 12.12
N VAL A 15 -24.34 -1.58 11.68
CA VAL A 15 -24.44 -2.73 10.79
C VAL A 15 -24.28 -4.01 11.59
N LYS A 16 -25.24 -4.93 11.42
CA LYS A 16 -25.18 -6.30 11.94
C LYS A 16 -25.08 -7.28 10.78
N ALA A 17 -23.86 -7.71 10.48
CA ALA A 17 -23.57 -8.62 9.38
C ALA A 17 -23.39 -10.06 9.92
N GLY A 18 -24.48 -10.82 9.95
CA GLY A 18 -24.48 -12.14 10.57
C GLY A 18 -24.34 -12.07 12.11
N PRO A 19 -24.07 -13.22 12.77
CA PRO A 19 -24.17 -13.31 14.24
C PRO A 19 -23.02 -12.65 15.02
N PHE A 20 -21.87 -12.39 14.38
CA PHE A 20 -20.65 -11.98 15.08
C PHE A 20 -20.03 -10.67 14.58
N LEU A 21 -20.42 -10.16 13.40
CA LEU A 21 -19.82 -8.94 12.84
C LEU A 21 -20.75 -7.75 13.04
N HIS A 22 -20.52 -7.02 14.13
CA HIS A 22 -21.25 -5.79 14.45
C HIS A 22 -20.29 -4.59 14.43
N PHE A 23 -20.64 -3.54 13.70
CA PHE A 23 -19.83 -2.33 13.61
C PHE A 23 -20.66 -1.09 13.27
N THR A 24 -20.15 0.09 13.62
CA THR A 24 -20.67 1.38 13.16
C THR A 24 -20.01 1.76 11.84
N ALA A 25 -20.76 1.73 10.74
CA ALA A 25 -20.32 2.24 9.45
C ALA A 25 -20.39 3.78 9.45
N VAL A 26 -19.34 4.43 8.92
CA VAL A 26 -19.23 5.89 8.85
C VAL A 26 -18.92 6.32 7.42
N THR A 27 -19.77 7.17 6.86
CA THR A 27 -19.68 7.65 5.47
C THR A 27 -19.67 9.17 5.35
N ASP A 28 -20.24 9.89 6.31
CA ASP A 28 -20.18 11.36 6.33
C ASP A 28 -18.72 11.85 6.48
N PRO A 29 -18.24 12.76 5.62
CA PRO A 29 -16.87 13.26 5.65
C PRO A 29 -16.46 13.90 6.98
N THR A 30 -17.39 14.58 7.67
CA THR A 30 -17.10 15.22 8.97
C THR A 30 -16.93 14.18 10.06
N HIS A 31 -17.78 13.16 10.10
CA HIS A 31 -17.64 12.02 10.99
C HIS A 31 -16.34 11.24 10.72
N ILE A 32 -16.00 11.02 9.44
CA ILE A 32 -14.73 10.38 9.05
C ILE A 32 -13.53 11.19 9.57
N GLN A 33 -13.54 12.52 9.39
CA GLN A 33 -12.48 13.38 9.93
C GLN A 33 -12.41 13.31 11.46
N THR A 34 -13.56 13.25 12.16
CA THR A 34 -13.59 13.04 13.62
C THR A 34 -12.90 11.74 14.01
N VAL A 35 -13.20 10.62 13.35
CA VAL A 35 -12.52 9.33 13.58
C VAL A 35 -11.00 9.47 13.45
N PHE A 36 -10.50 10.15 12.41
CA PHE A 36 -9.06 10.29 12.21
C PHE A 36 -8.38 11.26 13.16
N ARG A 37 -9.04 12.38 13.51
CA ARG A 37 -8.54 13.35 14.51
C ARG A 37 -8.47 12.72 15.92
N SER A 38 -9.37 11.80 16.24
CA SER A 38 -9.39 11.08 17.51
C SER A 38 -8.43 9.88 17.60
N SER A 39 -7.48 9.74 16.65
CA SER A 39 -6.58 8.58 16.55
C SER A 39 -5.69 8.30 17.77
N LYS A 40 -5.50 9.26 18.69
CA LYS A 40 -4.82 9.01 19.98
C LYS A 40 -5.62 8.08 20.90
N HIS A 41 -6.94 8.18 20.85
CA HIS A 41 -7.88 7.40 21.68
C HIS A 41 -8.41 6.16 20.96
N LEU A 42 -8.26 6.12 19.63
CA LEU A 42 -8.73 5.01 18.81
C LEU A 42 -7.61 4.05 18.42
N SER A 43 -7.92 2.77 18.51
CA SER A 43 -7.02 1.66 18.26
C SER A 43 -7.37 0.92 16.99
N SER A 44 -6.40 0.21 16.40
CA SER A 44 -6.64 -0.83 15.40
C SER A 44 -6.29 -2.22 15.92
N LYS A 45 -6.02 -2.36 17.23
CA LYS A 45 -5.55 -3.60 17.87
C LYS A 45 -6.43 -4.80 17.55
N PRO A 46 -7.78 -4.73 17.60
CA PRO A 46 -8.61 -5.87 17.21
C PRO A 46 -8.41 -6.31 15.75
N GLY A 47 -8.20 -5.36 14.83
CA GLY A 47 -7.87 -5.65 13.43
C GLY A 47 -6.49 -6.29 13.28
N THR A 48 -5.49 -5.80 14.02
CA THR A 48 -4.15 -6.41 14.07
C THR A 48 -4.22 -7.86 14.55
N LEU A 49 -4.91 -8.11 15.67
CA LEU A 49 -5.08 -9.45 16.23
C LEU A 49 -5.84 -10.38 15.28
N PHE A 50 -6.84 -9.85 14.56
CA PHE A 50 -7.56 -10.59 13.53
C PHE A 50 -6.63 -11.02 12.40
N SER A 51 -5.80 -10.11 11.88
CA SER A 51 -4.84 -10.40 10.81
C SER A 51 -3.77 -11.39 11.26
N LEU A 52 -3.19 -11.23 12.45
CA LEU A 52 -2.18 -12.16 12.99
C LEU A 52 -2.73 -13.59 13.05
N ARG A 53 -3.96 -13.77 13.56
CA ARG A 53 -4.59 -15.09 13.69
C ARG A 53 -5.01 -15.68 12.33
N ASN A 54 -5.78 -14.92 11.55
CA ASN A 54 -6.53 -15.49 10.42
C ASN A 54 -5.78 -15.38 9.10
N LEU A 55 -4.99 -14.32 8.91
CA LEU A 55 -4.25 -14.08 7.68
C LEU A 55 -2.82 -14.61 7.79
N LEU A 56 -2.06 -14.16 8.79
CA LEU A 56 -0.62 -14.39 8.88
C LEU A 56 -0.24 -15.71 9.57
N SER A 57 -1.19 -16.37 10.24
CA SER A 57 -0.98 -17.63 10.94
C SER A 57 0.07 -17.52 12.07
N SER A 58 0.09 -16.40 12.78
CA SER A 58 1.02 -16.18 13.89
C SER A 58 0.82 -17.23 15.00
N PRO A 59 1.89 -17.67 15.68
CA PRO A 59 1.80 -18.65 16.76
C PRO A 59 0.86 -18.20 17.88
N ALA A 60 0.08 -19.13 18.42
CA ALA A 60 -0.94 -18.83 19.43
C ALA A 60 -0.35 -18.20 20.71
N HIS A 61 0.87 -18.58 21.11
CA HIS A 61 1.53 -18.05 22.31
C HIS A 61 1.95 -16.58 22.17
N VAL A 62 2.06 -16.04 20.95
CA VAL A 62 2.45 -14.65 20.69
C VAL A 62 1.26 -13.69 20.81
N ILE A 63 0.06 -14.16 20.48
CA ILE A 63 -1.15 -13.33 20.43
C ILE A 63 -1.44 -12.59 21.75
N PRO A 64 -1.30 -13.19 22.95
CA PRO A 64 -1.51 -12.49 24.21
C PRO A 64 -0.61 -11.27 24.41
N HIS A 65 0.63 -11.27 23.88
CA HIS A 65 1.54 -10.13 24.01
C HIS A 65 1.04 -8.90 23.24
N TYR A 66 0.53 -9.10 22.03
CA TYR A 66 -0.09 -8.01 21.24
C TYR A 66 -1.36 -7.46 21.87
N ASP A 67 -2.16 -8.33 22.50
CA ASP A 67 -3.40 -7.94 23.15
C ASP A 67 -3.15 -7.20 24.48
N ALA A 68 -2.13 -7.62 25.22
CA ALA A 68 -1.70 -7.01 26.48
C ALA A 68 -1.10 -5.62 26.32
N ASP A 69 -0.46 -5.30 25.19
CA ASP A 69 0.10 -3.95 24.95
C ASP A 69 -1.03 -2.90 24.84
N ASP A 70 -1.24 -2.17 25.93
CA ASP A 70 -2.16 -1.07 26.07
C ASP A 70 -1.48 0.30 25.97
N SER A 71 -0.17 0.33 25.70
CA SER A 71 0.67 1.54 25.75
C SER A 71 0.45 2.48 24.56
N GLY A 72 -0.07 1.97 23.45
CA GLY A 72 -0.29 2.72 22.22
C GLY A 72 0.99 2.96 21.40
N MET A 73 0.85 3.68 20.27
CA MET A 73 1.92 3.85 19.27
C MET A 73 2.82 5.08 19.47
N ALA A 74 2.53 5.93 20.46
CA ALA A 74 3.27 7.17 20.69
C ALA A 74 4.55 6.90 21.49
N ALA A 75 5.55 7.80 21.43
CA ALA A 75 6.76 7.66 22.24
C ALA A 75 6.43 7.59 23.74
N THR A 76 5.55 8.45 24.22
CA THR A 76 4.99 8.39 25.57
C THR A 76 3.86 7.35 25.63
N PRO A 77 3.92 6.37 26.54
CA PRO A 77 2.82 5.43 26.78
C PRO A 77 1.51 6.16 27.13
N ARG A 78 0.37 5.52 26.87
CA ARG A 78 -0.93 5.98 27.39
C ARG A 78 -0.90 6.05 28.92
N LYS A 79 -1.60 7.03 29.48
CA LYS A 79 -1.73 7.19 30.94
C LYS A 79 -2.30 5.90 31.55
N GLY A 80 -1.59 5.33 32.53
CA GLY A 80 -1.98 4.11 33.25
C GLY A 80 -1.44 2.80 32.66
N SER A 81 -0.79 2.82 31.49
CA SER A 81 -0.11 1.64 30.94
C SER A 81 1.13 1.31 31.76
N ASN A 82 1.27 0.05 32.17
CA ASN A 82 2.48 -0.48 32.82
C ASN A 82 3.33 -1.37 31.90
N THR A 83 3.03 -1.39 30.59
CA THR A 83 3.77 -2.18 29.59
C THR A 83 5.24 -1.73 29.54
N GLU A 84 6.17 -2.66 29.76
CA GLU A 84 7.62 -2.41 29.69
C GLU A 84 8.04 -1.95 28.29
N GLN A 85 9.06 -1.10 28.19
CA GLN A 85 9.45 -0.48 26.92
C GLN A 85 9.72 -1.47 25.78
N LYS A 86 10.35 -2.62 26.08
CA LYS A 86 10.62 -3.71 25.14
C LYS A 86 9.37 -4.46 24.67
N ASP A 87 8.27 -4.38 25.42
CA ASP A 87 7.01 -5.08 25.14
C ASP A 87 5.96 -4.18 24.49
N ARG A 88 6.28 -2.92 24.23
CA ARG A 88 5.42 -1.95 23.55
C ARG A 88 5.40 -2.17 22.05
N ILE A 89 4.95 -3.35 21.61
CA ILE A 89 5.01 -3.78 20.22
C ILE A 89 4.34 -2.81 19.24
N HIS A 90 3.21 -2.20 19.62
CA HIS A 90 2.53 -1.22 18.75
C HIS A 90 3.38 0.04 18.55
N TYR A 91 4.12 0.47 19.57
CA TYR A 91 5.08 1.57 19.46
C TYR A 91 6.32 1.17 18.66
N LEU A 92 6.92 0.00 18.94
CA LEU A 92 8.13 -0.46 18.27
C LEU A 92 7.93 -0.57 16.76
N GLN A 93 6.81 -1.18 16.34
CA GLN A 93 6.43 -1.28 14.93
C GLN A 93 6.19 0.09 14.30
N ALA A 94 5.39 0.95 14.95
CA ALA A 94 5.06 2.28 14.42
C ALA A 94 6.29 3.19 14.32
N SER A 95 7.16 3.18 15.34
CA SER A 95 8.38 3.97 15.37
C SER A 95 9.38 3.52 14.31
N ALA A 96 9.56 2.21 14.11
CA ALA A 96 10.45 1.68 13.08
C ALA A 96 10.05 2.17 11.69
N VAL A 97 8.79 1.99 11.29
CA VAL A 97 8.31 2.41 9.96
C VAL A 97 8.25 3.93 9.80
N GLN A 98 7.90 4.69 10.83
CA GLN A 98 7.88 6.16 10.75
C GLN A 98 9.28 6.74 10.57
N LYS A 99 10.27 6.16 11.26
CA LYS A 99 11.67 6.59 11.15
C LYS A 99 12.30 6.15 9.84
N LEU A 100 12.16 4.88 9.47
CA LEU A 100 12.93 4.26 8.39
C LEU A 100 12.25 4.33 7.02
N LEU A 101 11.04 4.90 6.94
CA LEU A 101 10.36 5.26 5.69
C LEU A 101 10.18 6.79 5.56
N SER A 102 11.09 7.57 6.16
CA SER A 102 11.13 9.02 6.03
C SER A 102 12.56 9.55 5.92
N GLY A 103 12.68 10.83 5.54
CA GLY A 103 13.98 11.51 5.41
C GLY A 103 14.95 10.77 4.50
N GLN A 104 16.23 10.72 4.90
CA GLN A 104 17.30 10.06 4.15
C GLN A 104 17.05 8.56 3.89
N HIS A 105 16.40 7.86 4.84
CA HIS A 105 16.13 6.43 4.72
C HIS A 105 15.14 6.14 3.59
N LEU A 106 14.13 6.99 3.44
CA LEU A 106 13.18 6.92 2.32
C LEU A 106 13.87 7.17 0.98
N VAL A 107 14.75 8.18 0.91
CA VAL A 107 15.50 8.51 -0.32
C VAL A 107 16.34 7.30 -0.74
N ALA A 108 17.16 6.77 0.17
CA ALA A 108 18.02 5.61 -0.11
C ALA A 108 17.21 4.38 -0.54
N LEU A 109 16.10 4.08 0.13
CA LEU A 109 15.23 2.95 -0.24
C LEU A 109 14.57 3.15 -1.61
N SER A 110 14.19 4.38 -1.94
CA SER A 110 13.57 4.73 -3.23
C SER A 110 14.56 4.63 -4.39
N GLU A 111 15.77 5.15 -4.20
CA GLU A 111 16.87 4.99 -5.16
C GLU A 111 17.24 3.52 -5.36
N LYS A 112 17.30 2.75 -4.27
CA LYS A 112 17.54 1.31 -4.33
C LYS A 112 16.47 0.58 -5.13
N PHE A 113 15.19 0.90 -4.90
CA PHE A 113 14.08 0.32 -5.66
C PHE A 113 14.21 0.63 -7.16
N VAL A 114 14.43 1.90 -7.53
CA VAL A 114 14.57 2.32 -8.94
C VAL A 114 15.73 1.58 -9.61
N SER A 115 16.88 1.51 -8.95
CA SER A 115 18.06 0.80 -9.46
C SER A 115 17.80 -0.70 -9.66
N VAL A 116 17.16 -1.36 -8.68
CA VAL A 116 16.81 -2.78 -8.78
C VAL A 116 15.78 -3.03 -9.87
N LEU A 117 14.79 -2.14 -10.00
CA LEU A 117 13.76 -2.24 -11.03
C LEU A 117 14.33 -2.09 -12.43
N ASP A 118 15.19 -1.10 -12.65
CA ASP A 118 15.84 -0.90 -13.94
C ASP A 118 16.65 -2.14 -14.35
N ARG A 119 17.42 -2.71 -13.43
CA ARG A 119 18.17 -3.97 -13.63
C ARG A 119 17.24 -5.15 -13.94
N ASN A 120 16.15 -5.31 -13.19
CA ASN A 120 15.21 -6.42 -13.38
C ASN A 120 14.42 -6.28 -14.70
N LEU A 121 14.08 -5.06 -15.11
CA LEU A 121 13.47 -4.80 -16.42
C LEU A 121 14.44 -5.10 -17.56
N ALA A 122 15.71 -4.66 -17.45
CA ALA A 122 16.72 -4.91 -18.47
C ALA A 122 17.00 -6.42 -18.66
N SER A 123 16.92 -7.20 -17.57
CA SER A 123 17.00 -8.65 -17.65
C SER A 123 15.73 -9.29 -18.25
N ALA A 124 14.55 -8.70 -18.04
CA ALA A 124 13.29 -9.24 -18.53
C ALA A 124 13.04 -8.90 -20.02
N VAL A 125 13.55 -7.77 -20.48
CA VAL A 125 13.35 -7.25 -21.84
C VAL A 125 14.68 -6.77 -22.41
N SER A 126 15.38 -7.67 -23.09
CA SER A 126 16.67 -7.38 -23.73
C SER A 126 16.56 -7.10 -25.23
N SER A 127 15.46 -7.51 -25.86
CA SER A 127 15.26 -7.44 -27.31
C SER A 127 14.74 -6.09 -27.77
N SER A 128 15.24 -5.61 -28.92
CA SER A 128 14.67 -4.49 -29.67
C SER A 128 13.48 -4.93 -30.55
N GLU A 129 13.25 -6.23 -30.68
CA GLU A 129 12.07 -6.79 -31.34
C GLU A 129 10.87 -6.86 -30.39
N TRP A 130 9.67 -6.75 -30.94
CA TRP A 130 8.44 -6.89 -30.17
C TRP A 130 8.29 -8.30 -29.60
N VAL A 131 8.11 -8.38 -28.29
CA VAL A 131 7.79 -9.63 -27.57
C VAL A 131 6.38 -9.51 -27.00
N GLU A 132 5.52 -10.46 -27.37
CA GLU A 132 4.17 -10.56 -26.83
C GLU A 132 4.16 -11.29 -25.48
N HIS A 133 3.41 -10.76 -24.53
CA HIS A 133 3.15 -11.36 -23.24
C HIS A 133 1.65 -11.54 -23.03
N PRO A 134 1.22 -12.67 -22.45
CA PRO A 134 -0.20 -12.97 -22.30
C PRO A 134 -0.89 -12.11 -21.24
N ASP A 135 -0.14 -11.51 -20.31
CA ASP A 135 -0.71 -10.77 -19.18
C ASP A 135 0.24 -9.71 -18.62
N LEU A 136 -0.15 -8.44 -18.74
CA LEU A 136 0.53 -7.29 -18.15
C LEU A 136 0.61 -7.38 -16.62
N TYR A 137 -0.42 -7.89 -15.96
CA TYR A 137 -0.40 -7.98 -14.49
C TYR A 137 0.67 -8.97 -14.02
N ALA A 138 0.72 -10.17 -14.62
CA ALA A 138 1.77 -11.15 -14.35
C ALA A 138 3.19 -10.65 -14.71
N PHE A 139 3.34 -9.88 -15.78
CA PHE A 139 4.62 -9.25 -16.10
C PHE A 139 5.06 -8.28 -15.00
N LEU A 140 4.17 -7.40 -14.53
CA LEU A 140 4.47 -6.47 -13.44
C LEU A 140 4.71 -7.20 -12.11
N GLN A 141 4.06 -8.32 -11.85
CA GLN A 141 4.39 -9.21 -10.71
C GLN A 141 5.86 -9.64 -10.79
N SER A 142 6.29 -10.12 -11.96
CA SER A 142 7.65 -10.66 -12.19
C SER A 142 8.77 -9.63 -12.13
N THR A 143 8.46 -8.35 -12.37
CA THR A 143 9.44 -7.25 -12.44
C THR A 143 9.31 -6.29 -11.26
N VAL A 144 8.16 -5.63 -11.11
CA VAL A 144 7.94 -4.60 -10.07
C VAL A 144 7.94 -5.21 -8.67
N SER A 145 7.16 -6.27 -8.44
CA SER A 145 7.10 -6.87 -7.10
C SER A 145 8.35 -7.63 -6.72
N ARG A 146 9.03 -8.26 -7.69
CA ARG A 146 10.39 -8.79 -7.49
C ARG A 146 11.32 -7.68 -6.98
N SER A 147 11.27 -6.50 -7.61
CA SER A 147 12.13 -5.37 -7.25
C SER A 147 11.80 -4.78 -5.90
N ALA A 148 10.51 -4.65 -5.57
CA ALA A 148 10.05 -4.18 -4.26
C ALA A 148 10.48 -5.12 -3.12
N ILE A 149 10.32 -6.43 -3.32
CA ILE A 149 10.78 -7.45 -2.36
C ILE A 149 12.30 -7.36 -2.18
N GLU A 150 13.07 -7.29 -3.26
CA GLU A 150 14.54 -7.19 -3.17
C GLU A 150 15.02 -5.89 -2.50
N SER A 151 14.42 -4.75 -2.84
CA SER A 151 14.79 -3.48 -2.22
C SER A 151 14.48 -3.44 -0.73
N LEU A 152 13.36 -4.05 -0.31
CA LEU A 152 12.92 -4.01 1.08
C LEU A 152 13.57 -5.11 1.93
N MET A 153 13.73 -6.31 1.37
CA MET A 153 14.07 -7.56 2.07
C MET A 153 15.40 -8.17 1.66
N GLY A 154 16.12 -7.57 0.71
CA GLY A 154 17.43 -8.04 0.28
C GLY A 154 17.36 -8.99 -0.90
N SER A 155 18.48 -9.20 -1.58
CA SER A 155 18.55 -10.13 -2.72
C SER A 155 18.59 -11.59 -2.28
N ALA A 156 19.16 -11.87 -1.10
CA ALA A 156 19.38 -13.24 -0.63
C ALA A 156 18.08 -14.05 -0.49
N ILE A 157 16.94 -13.42 -0.22
CA ILE A 157 15.64 -14.10 -0.18
C ILE A 157 15.27 -14.68 -1.55
N LEU A 158 15.54 -13.96 -2.64
CA LEU A 158 15.24 -14.37 -4.01
C LEU A 158 16.31 -15.32 -4.56
N ASP A 159 17.58 -15.11 -4.19
CA ASP A 159 18.69 -15.96 -4.59
C ASP A 159 18.54 -17.36 -3.96
N ARG A 160 18.15 -17.41 -2.68
CA ARG A 160 17.92 -18.66 -1.95
C ARG A 160 16.63 -19.35 -2.37
N HIS A 161 15.59 -18.58 -2.70
CA HIS A 161 14.27 -19.07 -3.04
C HIS A 161 13.76 -18.46 -4.35
N PRO A 162 14.22 -18.96 -5.51
CA PRO A 162 13.79 -18.45 -6.82
C PRO A 162 12.28 -18.55 -7.06
N ASP A 163 11.60 -19.49 -6.40
CA ASP A 163 10.15 -19.68 -6.49
C ASP A 163 9.35 -18.80 -5.51
N LEU A 164 10.00 -18.01 -4.64
CA LEU A 164 9.36 -17.16 -3.62
C LEU A 164 8.23 -16.31 -4.22
N LEU A 165 8.49 -15.68 -5.36
CA LEU A 165 7.54 -14.76 -5.97
C LEU A 165 6.24 -15.48 -6.38
N SER A 166 6.36 -16.70 -6.93
CA SER A 166 5.20 -17.53 -7.26
C SER A 166 4.43 -17.96 -6.01
N GLN A 167 5.14 -18.32 -4.94
CA GLN A 167 4.53 -18.68 -3.64
C GLN A 167 3.78 -17.48 -3.05
N PHE A 168 4.37 -16.28 -3.14
CA PHE A 168 3.78 -15.04 -2.66
C PHE A 168 2.46 -14.75 -3.37
N TRP A 169 2.43 -14.79 -4.71
CA TRP A 169 1.20 -14.51 -5.45
C TRP A 169 0.12 -15.60 -5.32
N GLU A 170 0.50 -16.86 -5.09
CA GLU A 170 -0.45 -17.92 -4.73
C GLU A 170 -1.11 -17.68 -3.36
N PHE A 171 -0.32 -17.22 -2.37
CA PHE A 171 -0.82 -16.78 -1.07
C PHE A 171 -1.71 -15.54 -1.20
N ASP A 172 -1.25 -14.51 -1.91
CA ASP A 172 -1.94 -13.23 -2.08
C ASP A 172 -3.32 -13.41 -2.71
N TYR A 173 -3.42 -14.23 -3.78
CA TYR A 173 -4.70 -14.58 -4.41
C TYR A 173 -5.73 -15.17 -3.42
N SER A 174 -5.25 -15.82 -2.36
CA SER A 174 -6.08 -16.46 -1.33
C SER A 174 -6.44 -15.56 -0.16
N VAL A 175 -5.88 -14.35 -0.06
CA VAL A 175 -6.14 -13.39 1.04
C VAL A 175 -7.63 -13.13 1.27
N PRO A 176 -8.45 -12.90 0.24
CA PRO A 176 -9.88 -12.68 0.44
C PRO A 176 -10.61 -13.88 1.07
N LEU A 177 -10.09 -15.10 0.91
CA LEU A 177 -10.65 -16.30 1.53
C LEU A 177 -10.29 -16.39 3.02
N PHE A 178 -9.06 -16.04 3.38
CA PHE A 178 -8.60 -16.00 4.78
C PHE A 178 -9.33 -14.94 5.59
N LEU A 179 -9.55 -13.75 5.02
CA LEU A 179 -10.26 -12.66 5.72
C LEU A 179 -11.77 -12.90 5.86
N ARG A 180 -12.32 -13.84 5.09
CA ARG A 180 -13.68 -14.39 5.28
C ARG A 180 -13.71 -15.58 6.25
N CYS A 181 -12.57 -15.90 6.87
CA CYS A 181 -12.42 -17.00 7.83
C CYS A 181 -12.86 -18.37 7.28
N LEU A 182 -12.65 -18.63 5.99
CA LEU A 182 -13.03 -19.93 5.41
C LEU A 182 -12.15 -21.06 6.00
N PRO A 183 -12.74 -22.20 6.39
CA PRO A 183 -12.02 -23.25 7.10
C PRO A 183 -11.10 -24.05 6.16
N LYS A 184 -10.05 -24.65 6.73
CA LYS A 184 -9.02 -25.40 6.00
C LYS A 184 -9.55 -26.52 5.10
N TRP A 185 -10.61 -27.22 5.53
CA TRP A 185 -11.20 -28.31 4.74
C TRP A 185 -11.91 -27.80 3.47
N LEU A 186 -12.36 -26.53 3.45
CA LEU A 186 -13.04 -25.93 2.29
C LEU A 186 -12.04 -25.36 1.28
N ILE A 187 -10.91 -24.81 1.75
CA ILE A 187 -9.88 -24.17 0.92
C ILE A 187 -8.47 -24.73 1.20
N PRO A 188 -8.25 -26.04 1.09
CA PRO A 188 -6.99 -26.66 1.53
C PRO A 188 -5.77 -26.20 0.72
N SER A 189 -5.93 -25.82 -0.55
CA SER A 189 -4.87 -25.25 -1.38
C SER A 189 -4.36 -23.91 -0.83
N ALA A 190 -5.27 -22.99 -0.47
CA ALA A 190 -4.91 -21.70 0.12
C ALA A 190 -4.07 -21.88 1.40
N TYR A 191 -4.49 -22.77 2.30
CA TYR A 191 -3.74 -23.06 3.52
C TYR A 191 -2.36 -23.66 3.24
N ARG A 192 -2.21 -24.53 2.22
CA ARG A 192 -0.91 -25.05 1.79
C ARG A 192 -0.01 -23.94 1.22
N ALA A 193 -0.55 -23.05 0.39
CA ALA A 193 0.19 -21.92 -0.16
C ALA A 193 0.75 -21.01 0.94
N ARG A 194 -0.09 -20.64 1.92
CA ARG A 194 0.35 -19.86 3.10
C ARG A 194 1.45 -20.58 3.89
N SER A 195 1.26 -21.87 4.19
CA SER A 195 2.28 -22.64 4.93
C SER A 195 3.59 -22.78 4.16
N LYS A 196 3.55 -22.91 2.82
CA LYS A 196 4.74 -22.95 1.98
C LYS A 196 5.51 -21.64 2.07
N LEU A 197 4.83 -20.50 1.91
CA LEU A 197 5.44 -19.18 2.00
C LEU A 197 6.05 -18.92 3.39
N LEU A 198 5.35 -19.23 4.48
CA LEU A 198 5.87 -19.08 5.84
C LEU A 198 7.17 -19.88 6.06
N LYS A 199 7.22 -21.12 5.56
CA LYS A 199 8.43 -21.95 5.63
C LYS A 199 9.59 -21.33 4.86
N THR A 200 9.32 -20.75 3.69
CA THR A 200 10.31 -20.04 2.87
C THR A 200 10.86 -18.81 3.59
N VAL A 201 9.99 -17.96 4.15
CA VAL A 201 10.42 -16.76 4.92
C VAL A 201 11.24 -17.17 6.15
N LYS A 202 10.82 -18.22 6.87
CA LYS A 202 11.57 -18.75 8.02
C LYS A 202 12.96 -19.28 7.63
N SER A 203 13.06 -20.00 6.50
CA SER A 203 14.32 -20.49 5.96
C SER A 203 15.26 -19.35 5.58
N TRP A 204 14.73 -18.31 4.95
CA TRP A 204 15.49 -17.10 4.64
C TRP A 204 15.98 -16.38 5.89
N HIS A 205 15.14 -16.23 6.92
CA HIS A 205 15.58 -15.64 8.19
C HIS A 205 16.77 -16.39 8.80
N ALA A 206 16.73 -17.72 8.85
CA ALA A 206 17.85 -18.51 9.37
C ALA A 206 19.15 -18.22 8.60
N HIS A 207 19.09 -18.22 7.27
CA HIS A 207 20.23 -17.88 6.42
C HIS A 207 20.71 -16.44 6.61
N ALA A 208 19.80 -15.47 6.73
CA ALA A 208 20.15 -14.07 6.93
C ALA A 208 20.84 -13.84 8.28
N HIS A 209 20.37 -14.48 9.35
CA HIS A 209 20.99 -14.42 10.69
C HIS A 209 22.39 -15.07 10.74
N GLU A 210 22.70 -16.02 9.86
CA GLU A 210 24.05 -16.60 9.75
C GLU A 210 25.06 -15.63 9.10
N ASN A 211 24.58 -14.62 8.35
CA ASN A 211 25.42 -13.78 7.50
C ASN A 211 25.31 -12.27 7.76
N SER A 212 24.36 -11.84 8.60
CA SER A 212 24.11 -10.43 8.92
C SER A 212 23.71 -10.28 10.38
N ASP A 213 24.40 -9.41 11.12
CA ASP A 213 24.05 -9.08 12.51
C ASP A 213 23.00 -7.97 12.53
N CYS A 214 21.78 -8.32 12.95
CA CYS A 214 20.69 -7.38 13.19
C CYS A 214 20.31 -7.27 14.68
N SER A 215 21.19 -7.72 15.59
CA SER A 215 20.99 -7.55 17.03
C SER A 215 21.11 -6.08 17.48
N ARG A 216 21.72 -5.23 16.64
CA ARG A 216 21.80 -3.78 16.82
C ARG A 216 21.69 -3.08 15.46
N THR A 217 20.83 -2.06 15.35
CA THR A 217 20.74 -1.22 14.16
C THR A 217 21.10 0.23 14.51
N GLY A 218 22.32 0.64 14.20
CA GLY A 218 22.88 1.95 14.49
C GLY A 218 22.82 2.94 13.31
N PRO A 219 23.13 4.23 13.55
CA PRO A 219 23.20 5.23 12.49
C PRO A 219 24.23 4.91 11.41
N GLN A 220 25.37 4.32 11.78
CA GLN A 220 26.49 4.01 10.89
C GLN A 220 26.29 2.73 10.05
N ASP A 221 25.26 1.94 10.36
CA ASP A 221 24.91 0.77 9.56
C ASP A 221 24.48 1.16 8.13
N PRO A 222 24.79 0.33 7.13
CA PRO A 222 24.38 0.58 5.76
C PRO A 222 22.85 0.66 5.65
N GLU A 223 22.38 1.50 4.74
CA GLU A 223 20.94 1.66 4.46
C GLU A 223 20.34 0.39 3.83
N TRP A 224 21.16 -0.39 3.14
CA TRP A 224 20.77 -1.66 2.52
C TRP A 224 21.92 -2.68 2.51
N GLU A 225 21.59 -3.95 2.72
CA GLU A 225 22.52 -5.10 2.58
C GLU A 225 21.80 -6.35 2.01
N PRO A 226 22.51 -7.34 1.43
CA PRO A 226 21.87 -8.42 0.67
C PRO A 226 20.94 -9.37 1.46
N TYR A 227 21.13 -9.54 2.77
CA TYR A 227 20.48 -10.57 3.57
C TYR A 227 19.12 -10.14 4.11
N PHE A 228 19.05 -9.05 4.87
CA PHE A 228 17.80 -8.44 5.35
C PHE A 228 17.35 -7.25 4.49
N GLY A 229 18.14 -6.80 3.52
CA GLY A 229 17.76 -5.67 2.68
C GLY A 229 17.82 -4.37 3.45
N SER A 230 16.67 -3.73 3.59
CA SER A 230 16.56 -2.39 4.17
C SER A 230 16.88 -2.37 5.67
N LYS A 231 17.36 -1.22 6.14
CA LYS A 231 17.48 -0.90 7.56
C LYS A 231 16.18 -1.09 8.34
N LEU A 232 15.02 -0.92 7.68
CA LEU A 232 13.71 -1.22 8.27
C LEU A 232 13.59 -2.69 8.67
N LEU A 233 13.95 -3.62 7.79
CA LEU A 233 13.84 -5.04 8.10
C LEU A 233 14.82 -5.46 9.20
N ARG A 234 16.05 -4.93 9.18
CA ARG A 234 17.02 -5.14 10.29
C ARG A 234 16.45 -4.66 11.63
N ARG A 235 15.87 -3.45 11.67
CA ARG A 235 15.21 -2.93 12.88
C ARG A 235 14.03 -3.79 13.32
N ARG A 236 13.31 -4.43 12.39
CA ARG A 236 12.22 -5.36 12.70
C ARG A 236 12.72 -6.62 13.40
N GLN A 237 13.81 -7.19 12.90
CA GLN A 237 14.45 -8.34 13.55
C GLN A 237 15.03 -7.98 14.92
N GLU A 238 15.63 -6.79 15.05
CA GLU A 238 16.21 -6.29 16.30
C GLU A 238 15.18 -6.26 17.44
N TYR A 239 14.04 -5.55 17.27
CA TYR A 239 13.03 -5.50 18.32
C TYR A 239 12.36 -6.85 18.53
N ALA A 240 12.21 -7.66 17.48
CA ALA A 240 11.62 -9.00 17.61
C ALA A 240 12.48 -9.89 18.51
N ILE A 241 13.80 -9.85 18.36
CA ILE A 241 14.74 -10.55 19.24
C ILE A 241 14.70 -9.98 20.66
N GLU A 242 14.73 -8.65 20.79
CA GLU A 242 14.77 -7.95 22.08
C GLU A 242 13.54 -8.27 22.96
N THR A 243 12.36 -8.43 22.34
CA THR A 243 11.14 -8.79 23.07
C THR A 243 11.22 -10.18 23.74
N GLY A 244 12.03 -11.10 23.21
CA GLY A 244 12.22 -12.44 23.75
C GLY A 244 11.06 -13.42 23.54
N TRP A 245 9.85 -12.95 23.22
CA TRP A 245 8.66 -13.80 23.00
C TRP A 245 8.37 -14.10 21.52
N MET A 246 9.05 -13.42 20.57
CA MET A 246 8.92 -13.75 19.14
C MET A 246 9.86 -14.87 18.73
N ASP A 247 9.33 -16.09 18.63
CA ASP A 247 10.06 -17.21 18.04
C ASP A 247 10.25 -17.06 16.51
N ALA A 248 10.94 -18.03 15.90
CA ALA A 248 11.22 -17.98 14.46
C ALA A 248 9.96 -18.02 13.58
N ASP A 249 8.88 -18.68 14.05
CA ASP A 249 7.61 -18.74 13.32
C ASP A 249 6.86 -17.40 13.40
N ALA A 250 6.90 -16.73 14.56
CA ALA A 250 6.34 -15.39 14.75
C ALA A 250 7.05 -14.35 13.89
N ARG A 251 8.39 -14.37 13.83
CA ARG A 251 9.16 -13.47 12.97
C ARG A 251 8.84 -13.69 11.49
N ALA A 252 8.78 -14.95 11.05
CA ALA A 252 8.40 -15.28 9.67
C ALA A 252 6.96 -14.83 9.34
N SER A 253 6.02 -15.00 10.27
CA SER A 253 4.65 -14.50 10.14
C SER A 253 4.59 -12.98 9.98
N GLU A 254 5.36 -12.25 10.79
CA GLU A 254 5.43 -10.79 10.77
C GLU A 254 6.00 -10.26 9.44
N ASP A 255 7.11 -10.82 8.96
CA ASP A 255 7.75 -10.34 7.74
C ASP A 255 7.07 -10.83 6.46
N MET A 256 6.37 -11.97 6.48
CA MET A 256 5.38 -12.29 5.45
C MET A 256 4.26 -11.24 5.42
N GLY A 257 3.84 -10.74 6.59
CA GLY A 257 2.88 -9.63 6.69
C GLY A 257 3.40 -8.34 6.08
N LEU A 258 4.67 -8.01 6.28
CA LEU A 258 5.32 -6.88 5.61
C LEU A 258 5.36 -7.07 4.09
N MET A 259 5.69 -8.27 3.61
CA MET A 259 5.72 -8.60 2.17
C MET A 259 4.36 -8.37 1.52
N PHE A 260 3.29 -8.83 2.19
CA PHE A 260 1.91 -8.59 1.76
C PHE A 260 1.58 -7.09 1.80
N ALA A 261 1.90 -6.40 2.89
CA ALA A 261 1.59 -4.98 3.05
C ALA A 261 2.28 -4.09 2.00
N SER A 262 3.52 -4.42 1.60
CA SER A 262 4.28 -3.65 0.61
C SER A 262 3.84 -3.95 -0.83
N ASN A 263 3.37 -5.16 -1.15
CA ASN A 263 3.10 -5.56 -2.54
C ASN A 263 1.60 -5.63 -2.89
N GLY A 264 0.76 -6.15 -1.99
CA GLY A 264 -0.65 -6.48 -2.30
C GLY A 264 -1.51 -5.27 -2.66
N ASN A 265 -1.14 -4.07 -2.20
CA ASN A 265 -1.80 -2.81 -2.59
C ASN A 265 -1.07 -2.09 -3.72
N LEU A 266 0.27 -2.09 -3.67
CA LEU A 266 1.12 -1.40 -4.63
C LEU A 266 0.91 -1.94 -6.03
N LEU A 267 1.00 -3.26 -6.21
CA LEU A 267 1.01 -3.83 -7.56
C LEU A 267 -0.30 -3.59 -8.33
N PRO A 268 -1.50 -3.81 -7.75
CA PRO A 268 -2.74 -3.39 -8.41
C PRO A 268 -2.71 -1.91 -8.80
N ALA A 269 -2.21 -1.03 -7.94
CA ALA A 269 -2.15 0.40 -8.24
C ALA A 269 -1.17 0.73 -9.39
N VAL A 270 0.00 0.08 -9.43
CA VAL A 270 0.96 0.18 -10.55
C VAL A 270 0.33 -0.29 -11.84
N PHE A 271 -0.33 -1.44 -11.82
CA PHE A 271 -1.03 -1.97 -12.99
C PHE A 271 -2.03 -0.97 -13.55
N TRP A 272 -2.90 -0.39 -12.72
CA TRP A 272 -3.88 0.56 -13.19
C TRP A 272 -3.24 1.86 -13.69
N PHE A 273 -2.20 2.36 -13.03
CA PHE A 273 -1.46 3.53 -13.52
C PHE A 273 -0.92 3.28 -14.94
N VAL A 274 -0.20 2.17 -15.11
CA VAL A 274 0.40 1.78 -16.40
C VAL A 274 -0.70 1.56 -17.44
N TYR A 275 -1.79 0.89 -17.07
CA TYR A 275 -2.90 0.62 -17.97
C TYR A 275 -3.58 1.89 -18.49
N GLU A 276 -3.86 2.88 -17.63
CA GLU A 276 -4.46 4.15 -18.06
C GLU A 276 -3.52 4.92 -19.01
N ALA A 277 -2.20 4.84 -18.81
CA ALA A 277 -1.22 5.40 -19.73
C ALA A 277 -1.09 4.61 -21.06
N LEU A 278 -1.26 3.28 -21.05
CA LEU A 278 -1.29 2.50 -22.29
C LEU A 278 -2.56 2.75 -23.11
N LYS A 279 -3.68 3.00 -22.44
CA LYS A 279 -4.98 3.25 -23.05
C LYS A 279 -5.06 4.60 -23.77
N ASP A 280 -4.33 5.61 -23.29
CA ASP A 280 -4.36 6.98 -23.81
C ASP A 280 -2.94 7.49 -24.11
N SER A 281 -2.59 7.53 -25.40
CA SER A 281 -1.28 8.02 -25.85
C SER A 281 -1.06 9.50 -25.53
N VAL A 282 -2.11 10.34 -25.57
CA VAL A 282 -2.00 11.77 -25.27
C VAL A 282 -1.69 11.98 -23.79
N LEU A 283 -2.35 11.20 -22.92
CA LEU A 283 -2.03 11.17 -21.49
C LEU A 283 -0.59 10.70 -21.28
N ARG A 284 -0.19 9.56 -21.87
CA ARG A 284 1.17 9.02 -21.76
C ARG A 284 2.23 10.04 -22.15
N ASP A 285 2.06 10.70 -23.29
CA ASP A 285 3.03 11.66 -23.80
C ASP A 285 3.08 12.92 -22.90
N SER A 286 1.97 13.29 -22.27
CA SER A 286 1.91 14.35 -21.26
C SER A 286 2.64 13.98 -19.97
N LEU A 287 2.51 12.72 -19.52
CA LEU A 287 3.25 12.21 -18.37
C LEU A 287 4.75 12.13 -18.66
N LEU A 288 5.15 11.69 -19.87
CA LEU A 288 6.55 11.61 -20.27
C LEU A 288 7.23 12.99 -20.34
N ARG A 289 6.50 14.05 -20.68
CA ARG A 289 7.00 15.43 -20.59
C ARG A 289 7.33 15.85 -19.15
N GLU A 290 6.60 15.34 -18.14
CA GLU A 290 6.95 15.55 -16.74
C GLU A 290 8.13 14.67 -16.28
N VAL A 291 8.28 13.49 -16.87
CA VAL A 291 9.41 12.58 -16.58
C VAL A 291 10.73 13.15 -17.10
N GLU A 292 10.74 13.69 -18.32
CA GLU A 292 11.94 14.16 -19.01
C GLU A 292 12.90 15.03 -18.16
N PRO A 293 12.46 16.11 -17.49
CA PRO A 293 13.33 16.95 -16.69
C PRO A 293 13.79 16.31 -15.37
N CYS A 294 13.27 15.12 -15.03
CA CYS A 294 13.65 14.35 -13.84
C CYS A 294 14.67 13.25 -14.14
N MET A 295 15.15 13.17 -15.39
CA MET A 295 16.16 12.22 -15.81
C MET A 295 17.52 12.93 -15.92
N ASP A 296 18.53 12.40 -15.23
CA ASP A 296 19.89 12.92 -15.17
C ASP A 296 20.91 11.96 -15.81
N GLY A 297 22.12 12.47 -16.08
CA GLY A 297 23.24 11.73 -16.67
C GLY A 297 23.29 11.80 -18.19
N GLU A 298 24.46 11.54 -18.77
CA GLU A 298 24.61 11.37 -20.22
C GLU A 298 23.67 10.24 -20.67
N GLY A 299 22.81 10.50 -21.65
CA GLY A 299 21.80 9.52 -22.09
C GLY A 299 20.59 9.33 -21.17
N LYS A 300 20.38 10.19 -20.15
CA LYS A 300 19.22 10.14 -19.23
C LYS A 300 19.14 8.79 -18.48
N GLU A 301 20.27 8.31 -17.98
CA GLU A 301 20.39 6.99 -17.32
C GLU A 301 19.88 6.97 -15.88
N LYS A 302 19.93 8.09 -15.16
CA LYS A 302 19.53 8.18 -13.74
C LYS A 302 18.19 8.87 -13.58
N VAL A 303 17.36 8.39 -12.64
CA VAL A 303 16.08 9.00 -12.29
C VAL A 303 16.23 9.74 -10.96
N ASP A 304 16.01 11.05 -10.93
CA ASP A 304 15.76 11.78 -9.68
C ASP A 304 14.35 11.47 -9.20
N ILE A 305 14.24 10.39 -8.43
CA ILE A 305 12.95 9.88 -7.94
C ILE A 305 12.23 10.89 -7.04
N MET A 306 12.98 11.71 -6.30
CA MET A 306 12.40 12.68 -5.38
C MET A 306 11.77 13.84 -6.13
N LYS A 307 12.43 14.34 -7.19
CA LYS A 307 11.87 15.34 -8.11
C LYS A 307 10.72 14.77 -8.93
N LEU A 308 10.87 13.54 -9.44
CA LEU A 308 9.85 12.86 -10.24
C LEU A 308 8.52 12.70 -9.47
N ALA A 309 8.59 12.31 -8.20
CA ALA A 309 7.41 12.10 -7.35
C ALA A 309 6.69 13.40 -6.93
N THR A 310 7.17 14.57 -7.38
CA THR A 310 6.56 15.89 -7.15
C THR A 310 5.92 16.50 -8.39
N GLN A 311 6.00 15.85 -9.55
CA GLN A 311 5.43 16.40 -10.77
C GLN A 311 3.90 16.42 -10.72
N PRO A 312 3.23 17.51 -11.15
CA PRO A 312 1.79 17.71 -10.91
C PRO A 312 0.88 16.62 -11.51
N LEU A 313 1.01 16.32 -12.80
CA LEU A 313 0.14 15.36 -13.49
C LEU A 313 0.45 13.92 -13.04
N LEU A 314 1.72 13.57 -12.83
CA LEU A 314 2.11 12.27 -12.24
C LEU A 314 1.48 12.08 -10.85
N GLN A 315 1.48 13.11 -10.00
CA GLN A 315 0.80 13.05 -8.70
C GLN A 315 -0.73 12.96 -8.84
N SER A 316 -1.32 13.64 -9.81
CA SER A 316 -2.76 13.60 -10.06
C SER A 316 -3.22 12.23 -10.56
N VAL A 317 -2.51 11.62 -11.51
CA VAL A 317 -2.76 10.24 -11.97
C VAL A 317 -2.56 9.23 -10.85
N TYR A 318 -1.52 9.40 -10.04
CA TYR A 318 -1.31 8.57 -8.85
C TYR A 318 -2.50 8.67 -7.88
N ALA A 319 -2.93 9.89 -7.55
CA ALA A 319 -4.03 10.10 -6.60
C ALA A 319 -5.36 9.57 -7.14
N GLU A 320 -5.64 9.75 -8.44
CA GLU A 320 -6.85 9.26 -9.09
C GLU A 320 -6.87 7.74 -9.19
N THR A 321 -5.73 7.13 -9.52
CA THR A 321 -5.59 5.67 -9.54
C THR A 321 -5.91 5.09 -8.17
N LEU A 322 -5.34 5.63 -7.09
CA LEU A 322 -5.61 5.13 -5.75
C LEU A 322 -7.06 5.34 -5.32
N ARG A 323 -7.67 6.48 -5.67
CA ARG A 323 -9.09 6.76 -5.35
C ARG A 323 -10.02 5.71 -5.94
N LEU A 324 -9.78 5.31 -7.19
CA LEU A 324 -10.63 4.35 -7.90
C LEU A 324 -10.29 2.89 -7.60
N ARG A 325 -9.03 2.59 -7.32
CA ARG A 325 -8.49 1.22 -7.38
C ARG A 325 -8.01 0.71 -6.03
N VAL A 326 -8.01 1.51 -4.97
CA VAL A 326 -7.76 1.07 -3.58
C VAL A 326 -9.01 1.24 -2.74
N ALA A 327 -9.55 0.12 -2.26
CA ALA A 327 -10.81 0.10 -1.55
C ALA A 327 -10.66 -0.68 -0.23
N ILE A 328 -10.38 0.05 0.86
CA ILE A 328 -10.13 -0.50 2.18
C ILE A 328 -11.24 -0.16 3.17
N ALA A 329 -11.45 -1.05 4.14
CA ALA A 329 -12.22 -0.81 5.35
C ALA A 329 -11.28 -0.39 6.49
N VAL A 330 -11.28 0.90 6.83
CA VAL A 330 -10.48 1.43 7.93
C VAL A 330 -11.24 1.22 9.24
N THR A 331 -10.77 0.27 10.04
CA THR A 331 -11.39 -0.07 11.33
C THR A 331 -10.69 0.64 12.49
N ARG A 332 -11.48 1.21 13.39
CA ARG A 332 -11.05 1.86 14.64
C ARG A 332 -11.92 1.42 15.81
N VAL A 333 -11.32 1.25 16.98
CA VAL A 333 -12.03 0.84 18.21
C VAL A 333 -11.59 1.74 19.36
N SER A 334 -12.53 2.21 20.16
CA SER A 334 -12.22 2.84 21.45
C SER A 334 -12.13 1.77 22.53
N GLU A 335 -10.96 1.59 23.12
CA GLU A 335 -10.69 0.50 24.07
C GLU A 335 -10.96 0.90 25.52
N GLN A 336 -10.94 2.19 25.84
CA GLN A 336 -10.99 2.67 27.22
C GLN A 336 -12.36 3.17 27.62
N ASN A 337 -13.02 3.93 26.73
CA ASN A 337 -14.27 4.64 26.98
C ASN A 337 -15.22 4.56 25.79
N ASP A 338 -16.47 4.97 25.98
CA ASP A 338 -17.34 5.27 24.86
C ASP A 338 -16.76 6.40 24.01
N PHE A 339 -17.02 6.35 22.71
CA PHE A 339 -16.53 7.31 21.74
C PHE A 339 -17.65 8.23 21.26
N ASN A 340 -17.44 9.54 21.39
CA ASN A 340 -18.32 10.55 20.84
C ASN A 340 -17.96 10.80 19.36
N LEU A 341 -18.75 10.23 18.46
CA LEU A 341 -18.66 10.42 17.02
C LEU A 341 -19.62 11.55 16.62
N GLY A 342 -19.19 12.80 16.71
CA GLY A 342 -19.99 13.94 16.22
C GLY A 342 -21.39 14.07 16.86
N GLY A 343 -21.51 13.80 18.16
CA GLY A 343 -22.78 13.79 18.91
C GLY A 343 -23.38 12.39 19.09
N TYR A 344 -22.93 11.40 18.31
CA TYR A 344 -23.37 10.01 18.46
C TYR A 344 -22.50 9.26 19.46
N ARG A 345 -23.13 8.52 20.36
CA ARG A 345 -22.45 7.63 21.31
C ARG A 345 -22.14 6.29 20.64
N VAL A 346 -20.86 5.97 20.49
CA VAL A 346 -20.38 4.63 20.11
C VAL A 346 -19.88 3.92 21.37
N PRO A 347 -20.46 2.77 21.76
CA PRO A 347 -20.02 2.04 22.94
C PRO A 347 -18.53 1.65 22.90
N LYS A 348 -17.89 1.64 24.06
CA LYS A 348 -16.56 1.06 24.25
C LYS A 348 -16.47 -0.33 23.61
N GLY A 349 -15.38 -0.59 22.89
CA GLY A 349 -15.13 -1.87 22.21
C GLY A 349 -15.87 -2.06 20.89
N GLN A 350 -16.86 -1.21 20.55
CA GLN A 350 -17.57 -1.32 19.29
C GLN A 350 -16.70 -0.81 18.12
N PRO A 351 -16.50 -1.61 17.06
CA PRO A 351 -15.77 -1.17 15.87
C PRO A 351 -16.49 -0.05 15.12
N VAL A 352 -15.73 0.95 14.71
CA VAL A 352 -16.10 2.01 13.78
C VAL A 352 -15.36 1.77 12.47
N VAL A 353 -16.08 1.70 11.36
CA VAL A 353 -15.53 1.32 10.05
C VAL A 353 -15.81 2.42 9.03
N VAL A 354 -14.74 2.93 8.42
CA VAL A 354 -14.80 3.84 7.27
C VAL A 354 -14.45 3.07 6.01
N PHE A 355 -15.34 3.08 5.00
CA PHE A 355 -15.06 2.48 3.70
C PHE A 355 -14.54 3.54 2.74
N THR A 356 -13.32 3.37 2.22
CA THR A 356 -12.65 4.42 1.44
C THR A 356 -13.26 4.62 0.06
N ARG A 357 -13.76 3.55 -0.58
CA ARG A 357 -14.39 3.64 -1.90
C ARG A 357 -15.67 4.49 -1.87
N PRO A 358 -16.66 4.25 -0.99
CA PRO A 358 -17.80 5.15 -0.86
C PRO A 358 -17.40 6.60 -0.56
N ALA A 359 -16.42 6.83 0.32
CA ALA A 359 -15.92 8.19 0.62
C ALA A 359 -15.32 8.88 -0.62
N GLY A 360 -14.55 8.15 -1.43
CA GLY A 360 -13.95 8.64 -2.67
C GLY A 360 -14.92 8.84 -3.82
N LEU A 361 -16.15 8.33 -3.72
CA LEU A 361 -17.23 8.44 -4.70
C LEU A 361 -18.37 9.36 -4.24
N ASN A 362 -18.22 10.04 -3.10
CA ASN A 362 -19.25 10.93 -2.56
C ASN A 362 -19.22 12.30 -3.26
N GLU A 363 -20.08 12.50 -4.25
CA GLU A 363 -20.11 13.76 -5.02
C GLU A 363 -20.37 14.99 -4.16
N ASP A 364 -21.25 14.90 -3.16
CA ASP A 364 -21.56 16.03 -2.28
C ASP A 364 -20.37 16.41 -1.42
N ALA A 365 -19.61 15.43 -0.95
CA ALA A 365 -18.35 15.66 -0.26
C ALA A 365 -17.32 16.36 -1.15
N TRP A 366 -17.21 15.96 -2.42
CA TRP A 366 -16.35 16.62 -3.40
C TRP A 366 -16.81 18.06 -3.70
N ARG A 367 -18.12 18.32 -3.83
CA ARG A 367 -18.67 19.68 -3.98
C ARG A 367 -18.33 20.55 -2.78
N LYS A 368 -18.58 20.07 -1.56
CA LYS A 368 -18.27 20.77 -0.30
C LYS A 368 -16.76 21.00 -0.11
N ALA A 369 -15.92 20.13 -0.66
CA ALA A 369 -14.46 20.29 -0.67
C ALA A 369 -13.95 21.34 -1.67
N GLY A 370 -14.83 22.09 -2.35
CA GLY A 370 -14.45 23.06 -3.38
C GLY A 370 -14.00 22.40 -4.69
N ARG A 371 -14.38 21.14 -4.92
CA ARG A 371 -14.08 20.37 -6.14
C ARG A 371 -15.31 20.15 -7.01
N GLY A 372 -16.24 21.09 -7.00
CA GLY A 372 -17.47 21.04 -7.80
C GLY A 372 -17.23 20.92 -9.31
N GLY A 373 -16.13 21.48 -9.83
CA GLY A 373 -15.73 21.28 -11.23
C GLY A 373 -15.36 19.83 -11.55
N CYS A 374 -14.81 19.10 -10.59
CA CYS A 374 -14.35 17.73 -10.75
C CYS A 374 -15.51 16.73 -10.88
N VAL A 375 -16.69 17.04 -10.33
CA VAL A 375 -17.88 16.17 -10.37
C VAL A 375 -18.70 16.32 -11.65
N LYS A 376 -18.26 17.16 -12.61
CA LYS A 376 -18.83 17.21 -13.95
C LYS A 376 -18.63 15.90 -14.73
N LYS A 377 -17.55 15.19 -14.40
CA LYS A 377 -17.32 13.80 -14.81
C LYS A 377 -17.63 12.87 -13.66
N SER A 378 -18.22 11.71 -13.98
CA SER A 378 -18.52 10.68 -12.98
C SER A 378 -17.30 10.40 -12.11
N LEU A 379 -17.52 10.26 -10.80
CA LEU A 379 -16.45 9.81 -9.90
C LEU A 379 -16.10 8.33 -10.09
N GLU A 380 -16.85 7.58 -10.89
CA GLU A 380 -16.46 6.20 -11.27
C GLU A 380 -15.54 6.16 -12.50
N GLU A 381 -15.48 7.24 -13.27
CA GLU A 381 -14.59 7.39 -14.42
C GLU A 381 -13.19 7.82 -13.97
N PHE A 382 -12.15 7.27 -14.61
CA PHE A 382 -10.79 7.77 -14.42
C PHE A 382 -10.61 9.12 -15.10
N TRP A 383 -10.11 10.12 -14.36
CA TRP A 383 -9.76 11.42 -14.93
C TRP A 383 -8.39 11.90 -14.42
N ALA A 384 -7.40 11.85 -15.30
CA ALA A 384 -6.00 12.16 -14.98
C ALA A 384 -5.79 13.53 -14.33
N GLU A 385 -6.57 14.54 -14.70
CA GLU A 385 -6.44 15.91 -14.18
C GLU A 385 -7.31 16.19 -12.94
N ARG A 386 -7.96 15.17 -12.35
CA ARG A 386 -8.96 15.38 -11.28
C ARG A 386 -8.40 16.08 -10.03
N PHE A 387 -7.09 16.00 -9.80
CA PHE A 387 -6.40 16.63 -8.66
C PHE A 387 -5.56 17.84 -9.06
N LEU A 388 -5.72 18.33 -10.29
CA LEU A 388 -5.10 19.56 -10.76
C LEU A 388 -6.02 20.75 -10.54
N VAL A 389 -5.46 21.84 -10.01
CA VAL A 389 -6.14 23.13 -9.84
C VAL A 389 -5.30 24.24 -10.47
N ASP A 390 -5.93 25.35 -10.83
CA ASP A 390 -5.20 26.52 -11.30
C ASP A 390 -4.26 27.04 -10.19
N SER A 391 -3.00 27.30 -10.54
CA SER A 391 -2.02 27.88 -9.64
C SER A 391 -2.50 29.23 -9.11
N ARG A 392 -2.39 29.42 -7.79
CA ARG A 392 -2.64 30.72 -7.13
C ARG A 392 -1.55 31.76 -7.40
N LYS A 393 -0.38 31.34 -7.90
CA LYS A 393 0.69 32.24 -8.32
C LYS A 393 0.38 32.68 -9.75
N GLU A 394 -0.22 33.85 -9.88
CA GLU A 394 -0.49 34.50 -11.17
C GLU A 394 0.79 35.19 -11.65
N GLU A 395 1.23 34.88 -12.86
CA GLU A 395 2.16 35.72 -13.63
C GLU A 395 1.34 36.30 -14.79
N GLU A 396 1.19 37.63 -14.83
CA GLU A 396 0.42 38.31 -15.88
C GLU A 396 0.96 37.93 -17.27
N GLY A 397 0.07 37.44 -18.15
CA GLY A 397 0.40 37.13 -19.55
C GLY A 397 0.84 35.69 -19.85
N GLN A 398 0.90 34.79 -18.85
CA GLN A 398 1.15 33.36 -19.08
C GLN A 398 -0.11 32.50 -18.92
N GLU A 399 -0.18 31.36 -19.62
CA GLU A 399 -1.22 30.36 -19.37
C GLU A 399 -1.21 29.93 -17.90
N LYS A 400 -2.39 29.79 -17.29
CA LYS A 400 -2.53 29.37 -15.89
C LYS A 400 -1.90 28.00 -15.69
N ARG A 401 -0.74 27.96 -15.03
CA ARG A 401 -0.07 26.73 -14.67
C ARG A 401 -0.97 25.90 -13.74
N LYS A 402 -1.18 24.62 -14.05
CA LYS A 402 -1.88 23.70 -13.15
C LYS A 402 -0.95 23.20 -12.04
N GLU A 403 -1.45 23.10 -10.81
CA GLU A 403 -0.76 22.52 -9.66
C GLU A 403 -1.54 21.34 -9.06
N PHE A 404 -0.83 20.35 -8.54
CA PHE A 404 -1.45 19.25 -7.80
C PHE A 404 -1.93 19.73 -6.43
N SER A 405 -3.19 19.47 -6.08
CA SER A 405 -3.77 19.89 -4.81
C SER A 405 -4.71 18.87 -4.19
N MET A 406 -4.40 18.53 -2.93
CA MET A 406 -5.24 17.71 -2.03
C MET A 406 -6.10 18.54 -1.08
N GLU A 407 -6.08 19.87 -1.23
CA GLU A 407 -6.81 20.80 -0.36
C GLU A 407 -8.31 20.48 -0.35
N GLY A 408 -8.93 20.48 0.84
CA GLY A 408 -10.36 20.19 1.01
C GLY A 408 -10.74 18.71 0.96
N LEU A 409 -9.89 17.80 0.46
CA LEU A 409 -10.25 16.39 0.24
C LEU A 409 -10.11 15.49 1.49
N ALA A 410 -9.89 16.08 2.67
CA ALA A 410 -9.86 15.35 3.92
C ALA A 410 -11.23 14.70 4.20
N GLY A 411 -11.26 13.38 4.34
CA GLY A 411 -12.51 12.63 4.50
C GLY A 411 -13.12 12.13 3.18
N CYS A 412 -12.57 12.53 2.02
CA CYS A 412 -12.98 12.07 0.70
C CYS A 412 -11.91 11.17 0.07
N TRP A 413 -10.66 11.62 0.07
CA TRP A 413 -9.53 10.87 -0.48
C TRP A 413 -8.74 10.19 0.64
N LEU A 414 -8.94 8.88 0.79
CA LEU A 414 -8.46 8.11 1.95
C LEU A 414 -7.78 6.77 1.60
N PRO A 415 -7.06 6.62 0.48
CA PRO A 415 -6.50 5.30 0.10
C PRO A 415 -5.49 4.76 1.12
N TYR A 416 -4.92 5.62 1.95
CA TYR A 416 -3.99 5.27 3.04
C TYR A 416 -4.65 5.24 4.43
N GLY A 417 -5.98 5.38 4.49
CA GLY A 417 -6.71 5.66 5.72
C GLY A 417 -6.38 7.05 6.27
N GLY A 418 -6.37 7.21 7.59
CA GLY A 418 -6.14 8.50 8.23
C GLY A 418 -5.74 8.43 9.71
N GLY A 419 -5.27 9.58 10.21
CA GLY A 419 -4.79 9.77 11.58
C GLY A 419 -3.40 9.16 11.82
N GLN A 420 -3.05 8.90 13.08
CA GLN A 420 -1.77 8.30 13.46
C GLN A 420 -1.52 6.90 12.87
N ARG A 421 -2.58 6.22 12.46
CA ARG A 421 -2.58 4.86 11.87
C ARG A 421 -2.76 4.89 10.34
N MET A 422 -2.39 6.00 9.70
CA MET A 422 -2.29 6.07 8.23
C MET A 422 -1.12 5.21 7.75
N CYS A 423 -1.20 4.68 6.52
CA CYS A 423 -0.14 3.87 5.93
C CYS A 423 1.24 4.59 6.04
N PRO A 424 2.23 3.97 6.73
CA PRO A 424 3.54 4.57 6.89
C PRO A 424 4.34 4.55 5.58
N GLY A 425 4.15 3.54 4.74
CA GLY A 425 4.84 3.38 3.45
C GLY A 425 4.30 4.23 2.30
N ARG A 426 3.32 5.13 2.53
CA ARG A 426 2.66 5.90 1.46
C ARG A 426 3.61 6.69 0.57
N HIS A 427 4.70 7.21 1.13
CA HIS A 427 5.68 7.98 0.36
C HIS A 427 6.56 7.08 -0.49
N PHE A 428 6.96 5.93 0.07
CA PHE A 428 7.69 4.92 -0.68
C PHE A 428 6.82 4.33 -1.81
N ALA A 429 5.56 3.96 -1.51
CA ALA A 429 4.62 3.46 -2.51
C ALA A 429 4.38 4.47 -3.66
N LYS A 430 4.35 5.77 -3.37
CA LYS A 430 4.29 6.82 -4.40
C LYS A 430 5.51 6.78 -5.31
N ASN A 431 6.70 6.70 -4.71
CA ASN A 431 7.96 6.63 -5.44
C ASN A 431 8.04 5.34 -6.26
N GLU A 432 7.64 4.19 -5.71
CA GLU A 432 7.61 2.93 -6.44
C GLU A 432 6.70 2.99 -7.66
N MET A 433 5.49 3.53 -7.50
CA MET A 433 4.49 3.59 -8.56
C MET A 433 4.86 4.54 -9.68
N ILE A 434 5.30 5.75 -9.34
CA ILE A 434 5.73 6.76 -10.33
C ILE A 434 7.07 6.35 -10.97
N GLY A 435 8.01 5.79 -10.20
CA GLY A 435 9.28 5.28 -10.70
C GLY A 435 9.11 4.11 -11.67
N ALA A 436 8.19 3.18 -11.37
CA ALA A 436 7.86 2.08 -12.27
C ALA A 436 7.29 2.58 -13.60
N PHE A 437 6.39 3.56 -13.57
CA PHE A 437 5.91 4.22 -14.78
C PHE A 437 7.07 4.83 -15.58
N ALA A 438 7.91 5.65 -14.93
CA ALA A 438 9.01 6.33 -15.62
C ALA A 438 9.95 5.33 -16.30
N LEU A 439 10.41 4.29 -15.61
CA LEU A 439 11.32 3.30 -16.20
C LEU A 439 10.66 2.51 -17.33
N LEU A 440 9.41 2.05 -17.16
CA LEU A 440 8.71 1.30 -18.20
C LEU A 440 8.60 2.10 -19.51
N PHE A 441 8.19 3.37 -19.44
CA PHE A 441 7.88 4.14 -20.65
C PHE A 441 9.06 4.91 -21.23
N THR A 442 10.13 5.16 -20.45
CA THR A 442 11.37 5.78 -20.94
C THR A 442 12.37 4.77 -21.51
N ARG A 443 12.38 3.52 -21.02
CA ARG A 443 13.29 2.47 -21.49
C ARG A 443 12.68 1.55 -22.53
N TYR A 444 11.36 1.40 -22.52
CA TYR A 444 10.64 0.44 -23.37
C TYR A 444 9.49 1.10 -24.12
N GLU A 445 9.11 0.45 -25.21
CA GLU A 445 7.84 0.67 -25.89
C GLU A 445 6.89 -0.44 -25.49
N LEU A 446 5.67 -0.05 -25.09
CA LEU A 446 4.63 -0.97 -24.63
C LEU A 446 3.34 -0.67 -25.40
N GLU A 447 2.66 -1.72 -25.83
CA GLU A 447 1.37 -1.61 -26.51
C GLU A 447 0.42 -2.72 -26.04
N LEU A 448 -0.84 -2.36 -25.79
CA LEU A 448 -1.91 -3.35 -25.58
C LEU A 448 -2.18 -4.07 -26.90
N LEU A 449 -2.37 -5.39 -26.84
CA LEU A 449 -2.75 -6.14 -28.05
C LEU A 449 -4.21 -5.83 -28.42
N PRO A 450 -4.53 -5.73 -29.72
CA PRO A 450 -5.87 -5.44 -30.19
C PRO A 450 -6.86 -6.55 -29.80
N GLY A 451 -8.14 -6.18 -29.62
CA GLY A 451 -9.21 -7.13 -29.31
C GLY A 451 -9.33 -7.53 -27.83
N GLY A 452 -8.47 -7.02 -26.95
CA GLY A 452 -8.61 -7.18 -25.50
C GLY A 452 -9.80 -6.41 -24.93
N GLN A 453 -10.55 -7.02 -24.00
CA GLN A 453 -11.58 -6.32 -23.24
C GLN A 453 -10.93 -5.38 -22.21
N GLU A 454 -11.54 -4.20 -22.00
CA GLU A 454 -11.13 -3.31 -20.91
C GLU A 454 -11.20 -4.07 -19.55
N PRO A 455 -10.09 -4.16 -18.80
CA PRO A 455 -10.05 -4.88 -17.54
C PRO A 455 -10.96 -4.19 -16.53
N LYS A 456 -11.61 -5.00 -15.70
CA LYS A 456 -12.43 -4.52 -14.58
C LYS A 456 -11.71 -4.77 -13.26
N PRO A 457 -11.90 -3.93 -12.24
CA PRO A 457 -11.37 -4.20 -10.90
C PRO A 457 -12.09 -5.40 -10.28
N ASP A 458 -11.32 -6.31 -9.67
CA ASP A 458 -11.85 -7.47 -8.97
C ASP A 458 -12.42 -7.09 -7.60
N LEU A 459 -13.74 -6.97 -7.52
CA LEU A 459 -14.44 -6.58 -6.29
C LEU A 459 -14.42 -7.66 -5.20
N ARG A 460 -13.91 -8.88 -5.45
CA ARG A 460 -13.68 -9.87 -4.37
C ARG A 460 -12.69 -9.33 -3.33
N TRP A 461 -11.82 -8.42 -3.75
CA TRP A 461 -10.84 -7.69 -2.95
C TRP A 461 -11.42 -6.49 -2.19
N PHE A 462 -12.65 -6.09 -2.43
CA PHE A 462 -13.32 -5.12 -1.56
C PHE A 462 -13.73 -5.80 -0.24
N PRO A 463 -13.47 -5.21 0.95
CA PRO A 463 -12.83 -3.92 1.23
C PRO A 463 -11.40 -4.10 1.82
N ILE A 464 -10.58 -4.93 1.20
CA ILE A 464 -9.28 -5.39 1.73
C ILE A 464 -8.14 -4.46 1.31
N GLY A 465 -8.15 -3.94 0.08
CA GLY A 465 -6.95 -3.31 -0.49
C GLY A 465 -7.09 -2.83 -1.93
N GLY A 466 -5.95 -2.85 -2.62
CA GLY A 466 -5.86 -2.68 -4.08
C GLY A 466 -6.71 -3.71 -4.80
N LEU A 467 -7.41 -3.27 -5.85
CA LEU A 467 -8.31 -4.10 -6.65
C LEU A 467 -7.54 -4.58 -7.89
N PRO A 468 -7.06 -5.83 -7.98
CA PRO A 468 -6.37 -6.33 -9.18
C PRO A 468 -7.32 -6.38 -10.38
N PRO A 469 -6.80 -6.44 -11.62
CA PRO A 469 -7.63 -6.66 -12.80
C PRO A 469 -8.27 -8.04 -12.79
N VAL A 470 -9.51 -8.12 -13.31
CA VAL A 470 -10.16 -9.38 -13.68
C VAL A 470 -9.66 -9.80 -15.05
N GLY A 471 -9.16 -11.03 -15.14
CA GLY A 471 -8.68 -11.60 -16.40
C GLY A 471 -7.26 -11.16 -16.75
N LYS A 472 -6.76 -11.67 -17.87
CA LYS A 472 -5.44 -11.36 -18.40
C LYS A 472 -5.51 -10.15 -19.32
N VAL A 473 -4.46 -9.33 -19.34
CA VAL A 473 -4.35 -8.19 -20.26
C VAL A 473 -3.14 -8.39 -21.18
N PRO A 474 -3.34 -8.98 -22.37
CA PRO A 474 -2.24 -9.21 -23.31
C PRO A 474 -1.63 -7.89 -23.81
N PHE A 475 -0.30 -7.87 -23.91
CA PHE A 475 0.45 -6.69 -24.36
C PHE A 475 1.73 -7.14 -25.08
N ARG A 476 2.37 -6.22 -25.78
CA ARG A 476 3.72 -6.41 -26.32
C ARG A 476 4.67 -5.35 -25.79
N ILE A 477 5.94 -5.72 -25.67
CA ILE A 477 7.01 -4.85 -25.18
C ILE A 477 8.29 -5.06 -25.98
N ARG A 478 9.06 -3.99 -26.17
CA ARG A 478 10.43 -4.03 -26.69
C ARG A 478 11.29 -2.95 -26.06
N LYS A 479 12.60 -3.15 -26.06
CA LYS A 479 13.57 -2.12 -25.68
C LYS A 479 13.51 -0.96 -26.70
N ARG A 480 13.50 0.29 -26.23
CA ARG A 480 13.61 1.46 -27.10
C ARG A 480 14.98 1.48 -27.77
N SER A 481 14.99 1.80 -29.06
CA SER A 481 16.21 2.19 -29.77
C SER A 481 16.67 3.54 -29.21
N THR A 482 17.87 3.59 -28.63
CA THR A 482 18.51 4.82 -28.16
C THR A 482 18.81 5.78 -29.30
#